data_AF-A0A951N6X4-F1
#
_entry.id   AF-A0A951N6X4-F1
#
_cell.length_a   1.000
_cell.length_b   1.000
_cell.length_c   1.000
_cell.angle_alpha   90.00
_cell.angle_beta   90.00
_cell.angle_gamma   90.00
#
_symmetry.space_group_name_H-M   'P 1'
#
loop_
_entity.id
_entity.type
_entity.pdbx_description
1 polymer ?
#
loop_
_entity_poly.entity_id
_entity_poly.type
_entity_poly.pdbx_seq_one_letter_code
_entity_poly.pdbx_strand_id
1 'polypeptide(L)'
;MAPLHEPKITRRGFLSRGARLGLGALGLSAGALGWGRYFEPDWIEIKRLELRLPRLPRAFDGFRIAQISDIHIEGGEMRHHFPAIADLVSAQDADAIVLTGDYISGPGDWQAEALFRGFRRLRAREGVFAVLGNHDHWGRAQQPLSALGRAGVHQLHNKSAPIKRGGAVVWMAGLDDWLTSKADLPALL
;
A
#
# COMPACT_ATOMS: atom_id res chain seq x y z
N MET A 1 13.98 -20.16 -63.15
CA MET A 1 13.87 -20.04 -61.68
C MET A 1 15.22 -20.42 -61.08
N ALA A 2 15.98 -19.48 -60.53
CA ALA A 2 17.22 -19.79 -59.83
C ALA A 2 16.90 -20.44 -58.47
N PRO A 3 17.63 -21.48 -58.03
CA PRO A 3 17.40 -22.08 -56.73
C PRO A 3 17.78 -21.08 -55.63
N LEU A 4 16.86 -20.85 -54.70
CA LEU A 4 17.13 -20.03 -53.51
C LEU A 4 18.24 -20.70 -52.70
N HIS A 5 19.34 -19.99 -52.48
CA HIS A 5 20.47 -20.47 -51.68
C HIS A 5 20.06 -20.43 -50.20
N GLU A 6 19.62 -21.55 -49.65
CA GLU A 6 19.31 -21.63 -48.22
C GLU A 6 20.61 -21.54 -47.40
N PRO A 7 20.74 -20.54 -46.51
CA PRO A 7 21.95 -20.40 -45.69
C PRO A 7 22.04 -21.58 -44.71
N LYS A 8 22.99 -22.50 -44.95
CA LYS A 8 23.27 -23.63 -44.05
C LYS A 8 23.96 -23.12 -42.78
N ILE A 9 23.25 -23.12 -41.65
CA ILE A 9 23.83 -22.78 -40.35
C ILE A 9 24.84 -23.85 -39.94
N THR A 10 26.10 -23.44 -39.70
CA THR A 10 27.14 -24.35 -39.20
C THR A 10 26.91 -24.68 -37.73
N ARG A 11 27.34 -25.86 -37.26
CA ARG A 11 27.24 -26.26 -35.84
C ARG A 11 27.84 -25.21 -34.88
N ARG A 12 29.00 -24.65 -35.24
CA ARG A 12 29.64 -23.54 -34.50
C ARG A 12 28.80 -22.26 -34.54
N GLY A 13 28.19 -21.93 -35.68
CA GLY A 13 27.28 -20.80 -35.83
C GLY A 13 26.01 -20.95 -35.00
N PHE A 14 25.45 -22.16 -34.95
CA PHE A 14 24.31 -22.49 -34.10
C PHE A 14 24.65 -22.36 -32.60
N LEU A 15 25.75 -23.00 -32.15
CA LEU A 15 26.18 -22.95 -30.75
C LEU A 15 26.54 -21.54 -30.29
N SER A 16 27.27 -20.76 -31.11
CA SER A 16 27.65 -19.38 -30.76
C SER A 16 26.45 -18.43 -30.73
N ARG A 17 25.47 -18.58 -31.63
CA ARG A 17 24.21 -17.83 -31.58
C ARG A 17 23.38 -18.21 -30.35
N GLY A 18 23.27 -19.51 -30.06
CA GLY A 18 22.58 -20.01 -28.87
C GLY A 18 23.20 -19.47 -27.57
N ALA A 19 24.53 -19.49 -27.46
CA ALA A 19 25.24 -18.95 -26.29
C ALA A 19 25.02 -17.44 -26.11
N ARG A 20 25.04 -16.64 -27.20
CA ARG A 20 24.77 -15.19 -27.13
C ARG A 20 23.33 -14.88 -26.74
N LEU A 21 22.36 -15.62 -27.29
CA LEU A 21 20.95 -15.50 -26.91
C LEU A 21 20.75 -15.89 -25.44
N GLY A 22 21.39 -16.98 -24.99
CA GLY A 22 21.36 -17.41 -23.59
C GLY A 22 21.95 -16.37 -22.63
N LEU A 23 23.13 -15.83 -22.93
CA LEU A 23 23.75 -14.76 -22.13
C LEU A 23 22.91 -13.47 -22.14
N GLY A 24 22.32 -13.11 -23.28
CA GLY A 24 21.41 -11.97 -23.38
C GLY A 24 20.16 -12.15 -22.51
N ALA A 25 19.53 -13.33 -22.57
CA ALA A 25 18.38 -13.64 -21.73
C ALA A 25 18.73 -13.62 -20.23
N LEU A 26 19.86 -14.20 -19.83
CA LEU A 26 20.34 -14.16 -18.45
C LEU A 26 20.59 -12.72 -17.97
N GLY A 27 21.19 -11.87 -18.82
CA GLY A 27 21.42 -10.47 -18.51
C GLY A 27 20.11 -9.70 -18.29
N LEU A 28 19.10 -9.92 -19.16
CA LEU A 28 17.78 -9.30 -19.01
C LEU A 28 17.07 -9.77 -17.73
N SER A 29 17.09 -11.07 -17.43
CA SER A 29 16.50 -11.61 -16.21
C SER A 29 17.18 -11.08 -14.95
N ALA A 30 18.52 -11.04 -14.92
CA ALA A 30 19.27 -10.48 -13.80
C ALA A 30 18.98 -8.97 -13.64
N GLY A 31 18.89 -8.23 -14.75
CA GLY A 31 18.50 -6.82 -14.74
C GLY A 31 17.10 -6.60 -14.18
N ALA A 32 16.11 -7.40 -14.60
CA ALA A 32 14.73 -7.32 -14.10
C ALA A 32 14.63 -7.66 -12.60
N LEU A 33 15.31 -8.72 -12.15
CA LEU A 33 15.37 -9.08 -10.74
C LEU A 33 16.06 -8.00 -9.90
N GLY A 34 17.15 -7.42 -10.41
CA GLY A 34 17.82 -6.30 -9.77
C GLY A 34 16.92 -5.06 -9.68
N TRP A 35 16.21 -4.74 -10.76
CA TRP A 35 15.25 -3.63 -10.77
C TRP A 35 14.14 -3.80 -9.72
N GLY A 36 13.44 -4.93 -9.74
CA GLY A 36 12.36 -5.21 -8.79
C GLY A 36 12.82 -5.27 -7.33
N ARG A 37 14.08 -5.67 -7.09
CA ARG A 37 14.61 -5.76 -5.71
C ARG A 37 15.12 -4.43 -5.16
N TYR A 38 15.70 -3.57 -5.99
CA TYR A 38 16.46 -2.40 -5.53
C TYR A 38 15.89 -1.05 -5.96
N PHE A 39 14.98 -1.00 -6.94
CA PHE A 39 14.44 0.26 -7.46
C PHE A 39 12.94 0.38 -7.29
N GLU A 40 12.18 -0.69 -7.59
CA GLU A 40 10.72 -0.68 -7.46
C GLU A 40 10.23 -0.33 -6.05
N PRO A 41 10.80 -0.87 -4.94
CA PRO A 41 10.29 -0.58 -3.60
C PRO A 41 10.44 0.88 -3.16
N ASP A 42 11.43 1.59 -3.72
CA ASP A 42 11.70 3.00 -3.45
C ASP A 42 11.01 3.94 -4.45
N TRP A 43 10.33 3.39 -5.47
CA TRP A 43 9.54 4.16 -6.43
C TRP A 43 8.19 4.55 -5.82
N ILE A 44 8.22 5.55 -4.92
CA ILE A 44 7.02 6.08 -4.29
C ILE A 44 6.43 7.20 -5.15
N GLU A 45 5.20 7.01 -5.63
CA GLU A 45 4.46 8.03 -6.37
C GLU A 45 3.34 8.64 -5.51
N ILE A 46 3.21 9.97 -5.53
CA ILE A 46 2.09 10.68 -4.90
C ILE A 46 1.04 11.00 -5.95
N LYS A 47 -0.05 10.23 -5.94
CA LYS A 47 -1.21 10.46 -6.81
C LYS A 47 -2.23 11.39 -6.15
N ARG A 48 -2.58 12.49 -6.83
CA ARG A 48 -3.61 13.44 -6.37
C ARG A 48 -4.86 13.30 -7.23
N LEU A 49 -6.01 13.11 -6.58
CA LEU A 49 -7.31 13.00 -7.21
C LEU A 49 -8.26 14.05 -6.62
N GLU A 50 -8.90 14.84 -7.47
CA GLU A 50 -9.96 15.78 -7.06
C GLU A 50 -11.32 15.09 -7.19
N LEU A 51 -12.06 15.01 -6.08
CA LEU A 51 -13.41 14.47 -6.05
C LEU A 51 -14.42 15.61 -5.92
N ARG A 52 -15.35 15.71 -6.87
CA ARG A 52 -16.46 16.67 -6.82
C ARG A 52 -17.70 16.01 -6.26
N LEU A 53 -18.06 16.40 -5.04
CA LEU A 53 -19.19 15.85 -4.31
C LEU A 53 -20.29 16.92 -4.20
N PRO A 54 -21.39 16.83 -4.99
CA PRO A 54 -22.41 17.89 -5.03
C PRO A 54 -23.12 18.15 -3.69
N ARG A 55 -23.09 17.16 -2.78
CA ARG A 55 -23.70 17.24 -1.45
C ARG A 55 -22.70 17.51 -0.33
N LEU A 56 -21.43 17.78 -0.66
CA LEU A 56 -20.42 18.09 0.35
C LEU A 56 -20.70 19.49 0.93
N PRO A 57 -20.77 19.65 2.26
CA PRO A 57 -20.95 20.97 2.85
C PRO A 57 -19.79 21.89 2.47
N ARG A 58 -20.09 23.16 2.15
CA ARG A 58 -19.09 24.16 1.72
C ARG A 58 -17.92 24.32 2.70
N ALA A 59 -18.13 24.09 3.99
CA ALA A 59 -17.06 24.14 4.99
C ALA A 59 -15.97 23.07 4.78
N PHE A 60 -16.25 22.01 4.03
CA PHE A 60 -15.32 20.94 3.64
C PHE A 60 -14.80 21.10 2.21
N ASP A 61 -15.07 22.21 1.53
CA ASP A 61 -14.44 22.49 0.24
C ASP A 61 -12.91 22.55 0.41
N GLY A 62 -12.18 21.85 -0.46
CA GLY A 62 -10.74 21.67 -0.34
C GLY A 62 -10.28 20.72 0.77
N PHE A 63 -11.18 19.94 1.40
CA PHE A 63 -10.79 18.92 2.38
C PHE A 63 -9.93 17.84 1.73
N ARG A 64 -8.73 17.59 2.28
CA ARG A 64 -7.75 16.63 1.76
C ARG A 64 -7.68 15.38 2.62
N ILE A 65 -7.75 14.21 1.99
CA ILE A 65 -7.48 12.91 2.63
C ILE A 65 -6.23 12.32 1.98
N ALA A 66 -5.28 11.88 2.80
CA ALA A 66 -4.20 11.00 2.34
C ALA A 66 -4.57 9.56 2.68
N GLN A 67 -4.59 8.69 1.69
CA GLN A 67 -4.86 7.26 1.86
C GLN A 67 -3.57 6.47 1.68
N ILE A 68 -3.34 5.49 2.56
CA ILE A 68 -2.36 4.41 2.33
C ILE A 68 -2.97 3.05 2.71
N SER A 69 -2.50 2.00 2.04
CA SER A 69 -2.94 0.61 2.21
C SER A 69 -1.82 -0.36 1.82
N ASP A 70 -2.05 -1.66 1.99
CA ASP A 70 -1.23 -2.74 1.42
C ASP A 70 0.27 -2.62 1.77
N ILE A 71 0.56 -2.23 3.01
CA ILE A 71 1.95 -2.06 3.49
C ILE A 71 2.66 -3.42 3.54
N HIS A 72 1.92 -4.51 3.78
CA HIS A 72 2.41 -5.89 3.72
C HIS A 72 3.78 -6.11 4.37
N ILE A 73 3.89 -5.82 5.67
CA ILE A 73 5.11 -6.07 6.42
C ILE A 73 5.32 -7.59 6.59
N GLU A 74 6.14 -8.19 5.71
CA GLU A 74 6.48 -9.63 5.69
C GLU A 74 7.90 -9.96 6.22
N GLY A 75 8.73 -8.96 6.48
CA GLY A 75 10.12 -9.12 6.89
C GLY A 75 11.05 -8.38 5.94
N GLY A 76 12.36 -8.45 6.16
CA GLY A 76 13.34 -7.79 5.29
C GLY A 76 13.24 -6.26 5.26
N GLU A 77 13.34 -5.67 4.06
CA GLU A 77 13.45 -4.22 3.84
C GLU A 77 12.21 -3.44 4.27
N MET A 78 10.99 -3.93 3.98
CA MET A 78 9.74 -3.17 4.20
C MET A 78 9.52 -2.75 5.66
N ARG A 79 10.06 -3.53 6.61
CA ARG A 79 10.12 -3.18 8.04
C ARG A 79 10.79 -1.81 8.28
N HIS A 80 11.77 -1.45 7.46
CA HIS A 80 12.57 -0.23 7.59
C HIS A 80 12.00 0.94 6.77
N HIS A 81 11.26 0.67 5.69
CA HIS A 81 10.69 1.72 4.82
C HIS A 81 9.42 2.35 5.38
N PHE A 82 8.59 1.62 6.14
CA PHE A 82 7.29 2.16 6.57
C PHE A 82 7.39 3.49 7.35
N PRO A 83 8.33 3.69 8.29
CA PRO A 83 8.55 5.00 8.92
C PRO A 83 8.79 6.16 7.94
N ALA A 84 9.57 5.94 6.88
CA ALA A 84 9.86 6.94 5.85
C ALA A 84 8.61 7.24 5.00
N ILE A 85 7.85 6.21 4.62
CA ILE A 85 6.56 6.36 3.94
C ILE A 85 5.59 7.19 4.80
N ALA A 86 5.51 6.89 6.11
CA ALA A 86 4.65 7.62 7.03
C ALA A 86 5.03 9.11 7.16
N ASP A 87 6.33 9.44 7.08
CA ASP A 87 6.79 10.83 7.02
C ASP A 87 6.36 11.51 5.72
N LEU A 88 6.54 10.83 4.57
CA LEU A 88 6.13 11.36 3.26
C LEU A 88 4.62 11.64 3.19
N VAL A 89 3.81 10.74 3.77
CA VAL A 89 2.35 10.88 3.88
C VAL A 89 1.99 12.07 4.75
N SER A 90 2.61 12.20 5.93
CA SER A 90 2.35 13.33 6.84
C SER A 90 2.79 14.67 6.23
N ALA A 91 3.84 14.66 5.41
CA ALA A 91 4.31 15.84 4.67
C ALA A 91 3.34 16.31 3.58
N GLN A 92 2.30 15.54 3.23
CA GLN A 92 1.25 15.99 2.31
C GLN A 92 0.28 16.99 2.95
N ASP A 93 0.36 17.20 4.27
CA ASP A 93 -0.46 18.16 5.02
C ASP A 93 -1.97 17.92 4.83
N ALA A 94 -2.37 16.65 4.67
CA ALA A 94 -3.77 16.28 4.54
C ALA A 94 -4.55 16.62 5.82
N ASP A 95 -5.85 16.92 5.67
CA ASP A 95 -6.72 17.16 6.82
C ASP A 95 -6.91 15.87 7.64
N ALA A 96 -7.05 14.72 6.96
CA ALA A 96 -7.12 13.40 7.57
C ALA A 96 -6.20 12.41 6.85
N ILE A 97 -5.71 11.41 7.58
CA ILE A 97 -5.05 10.23 7.00
C ILE A 97 -5.95 9.02 7.21
N VAL A 98 -6.13 8.21 6.17
CA VAL A 98 -6.88 6.95 6.25
C VAL A 98 -5.97 5.77 5.89
N LEU A 99 -6.02 4.73 6.73
CA LEU A 99 -5.31 3.47 6.58
C LEU A 99 -6.34 2.40 6.22
N THR A 100 -6.26 1.83 5.02
CA THR A 100 -7.33 0.97 4.48
C THR A 100 -6.97 -0.52 4.44
N GLY A 101 -6.14 -0.98 5.38
CA GLY A 101 -5.87 -2.40 5.61
C GLY A 101 -4.62 -2.96 4.93
N ASP A 102 -4.42 -4.27 5.13
CA ASP A 102 -3.33 -5.10 4.61
C ASP A 102 -1.94 -4.63 5.05
N TYR A 103 -1.79 -4.49 6.37
CA TYR A 103 -0.56 -4.02 6.99
C TYR A 103 0.50 -5.10 7.15
N ILE A 104 0.08 -6.36 7.30
CA ILE A 104 0.97 -7.50 7.53
C ILE A 104 0.78 -8.59 6.48
N SER A 105 1.83 -9.35 6.21
CA SER A 105 1.75 -10.62 5.49
C SER A 105 2.37 -11.72 6.34
N GLY A 106 1.66 -12.85 6.45
CA GLY A 106 2.11 -13.99 7.23
C GLY A 106 2.22 -13.73 8.74
N PRO A 107 2.59 -14.75 9.53
CA PRO A 107 2.73 -14.62 10.98
C PRO A 107 4.11 -14.10 11.40
N GLY A 108 4.17 -13.10 12.29
CA GLY A 108 5.43 -12.69 12.94
C GLY A 108 5.23 -11.89 14.22
N ASP A 109 5.92 -12.26 15.30
CA ASP A 109 5.78 -11.59 16.62
C ASP A 109 6.35 -10.16 16.65
N TRP A 110 7.20 -9.82 15.68
CA TRP A 110 7.86 -8.52 15.57
C TRP A 110 7.01 -7.47 14.83
N GLN A 111 5.91 -7.89 14.19
CA GLN A 111 5.12 -7.06 13.28
C GLN A 111 4.47 -5.87 14.00
N ALA A 112 3.91 -6.06 15.21
CA ALA A 112 3.30 -4.95 15.96
C ALA A 112 4.30 -3.81 16.25
N GLU A 113 5.55 -4.13 16.58
CA GLU A 113 6.55 -3.10 16.86
C GLU A 113 7.04 -2.40 15.58
N ALA A 114 7.18 -3.12 14.47
CA ALA A 114 7.48 -2.52 13.17
C ALA A 114 6.37 -1.57 12.72
N LEU A 115 5.12 -2.01 12.81
CA LEU A 115 3.94 -1.22 12.48
C LEU A 115 3.81 0.02 13.36
N PHE A 116 3.99 -0.13 14.67
CA PHE A 116 3.91 0.99 15.62
C PHE A 116 4.90 2.10 15.25
N ARG A 117 6.12 1.76 14.81
CA ARG A 117 7.14 2.74 14.41
C ARG A 117 6.74 3.60 13.23
N GLY A 118 5.96 3.07 12.28
CA GLY A 118 5.40 3.85 11.17
C GLY A 118 4.14 4.59 11.58
N PHE A 119 3.16 3.90 12.18
CA PHE A 119 1.89 4.52 12.58
C PHE A 119 2.07 5.73 13.51
N ARG A 120 3.02 5.67 14.46
CA ARG A 120 3.28 6.79 15.37
C ARG A 120 3.81 8.05 14.68
N ARG A 121 4.22 7.98 13.42
CA ARG A 121 4.75 9.10 12.63
C ARG A 121 3.66 9.77 11.78
N LEU A 122 2.54 9.09 11.57
CA LEU A 122 1.39 9.64 10.86
C LEU A 122 0.73 10.75 11.67
N ARG A 123 0.59 11.93 11.07
CA ARG A 123 -0.02 13.10 11.69
C ARG A 123 -0.92 13.82 10.69
N ALA A 124 -2.14 14.07 11.10
CA ALA A 124 -3.13 14.86 10.38
C ALA A 124 -4.01 15.63 11.37
N ARG A 125 -4.53 16.78 10.96
CA ARG A 125 -5.27 17.69 11.85
C ARG A 125 -6.54 17.08 12.42
N GLU A 126 -7.30 16.38 11.58
CA GLU A 126 -8.56 15.71 11.95
C GLU A 126 -8.33 14.28 12.45
N GLY A 127 -7.07 13.82 12.49
CA GLY A 127 -6.67 12.51 12.99
C GLY A 127 -6.32 11.50 11.89
N VAL A 128 -5.92 10.32 12.36
CA VAL A 128 -5.60 9.15 11.53
C VAL A 128 -6.66 8.09 11.81
N PHE A 129 -7.24 7.53 10.76
CA PHE A 129 -8.31 6.53 10.85
C PHE A 129 -7.87 5.23 10.18
N ALA A 130 -8.30 4.08 10.69
CA ALA A 130 -7.89 2.79 10.17
C ALA A 130 -9.01 1.75 10.16
N VAL A 131 -8.99 0.89 9.16
CA VAL A 131 -9.66 -0.43 9.15
C VAL A 131 -8.61 -1.54 8.98
N LEU A 132 -9.02 -2.81 9.10
CA LEU A 132 -8.16 -3.96 8.78
C LEU A 132 -8.49 -4.43 7.37
N GLY A 133 -7.51 -5.04 6.71
CA GLY A 133 -7.72 -5.76 5.45
C GLY A 133 -7.75 -7.27 5.66
N ASN A 134 -7.98 -8.00 4.59
CA ASN A 134 -8.04 -9.46 4.61
C ASN A 134 -6.73 -10.10 5.07
N HIS A 135 -5.56 -9.57 4.68
CA HIS A 135 -4.29 -10.13 5.12
C HIS A 135 -4.04 -9.91 6.62
N ASP A 136 -4.54 -8.82 7.19
CA ASP A 136 -4.47 -8.59 8.63
C ASP A 136 -5.29 -9.64 9.39
N HIS A 137 -6.49 -9.95 8.88
CA HIS A 137 -7.40 -10.96 9.45
C HIS A 137 -6.90 -12.39 9.26
N TRP A 138 -6.37 -12.74 8.09
CA TRP A 138 -5.78 -14.06 7.82
C TRP A 138 -4.48 -14.29 8.59
N GLY A 139 -3.73 -13.23 8.84
CA GLY A 139 -2.53 -13.26 9.67
C GLY A 139 -2.87 -13.25 11.15
N ARG A 140 -2.38 -12.22 11.86
CA ARG A 140 -2.61 -12.03 13.29
C ARG A 140 -3.13 -10.63 13.54
N ALA A 141 -4.43 -10.40 13.33
CA ALA A 141 -5.10 -9.11 13.49
C ALA A 141 -4.74 -8.35 14.78
N GLN A 142 -4.45 -9.05 15.88
CA GLN A 142 -4.00 -8.44 17.14
C GLN A 142 -2.71 -7.60 16.99
N GLN A 143 -1.83 -7.93 16.05
CA GLN A 143 -0.59 -7.20 15.80
C GLN A 143 -0.87 -5.77 15.28
N PRO A 144 -1.57 -5.57 14.14
CA PRO A 144 -1.95 -4.24 13.70
C PRO A 144 -2.89 -3.53 14.66
N LEU A 145 -3.88 -4.20 15.26
CA LEU A 145 -4.79 -3.56 16.23
C LEU A 145 -4.04 -2.98 17.44
N SER A 146 -3.09 -3.73 18.00
CA SER A 146 -2.23 -3.27 19.09
C SER A 146 -1.37 -2.08 18.68
N ALA A 147 -0.73 -2.16 17.51
CA ALA A 147 0.12 -1.09 16.99
C ALA A 147 -0.67 0.20 16.71
N LEU A 148 -1.85 0.10 16.09
CA LEU A 148 -2.76 1.21 15.82
C LEU A 148 -3.22 1.86 17.12
N GLY A 149 -3.64 1.06 18.10
CA GLY A 149 -4.05 1.55 19.42
C GLY A 149 -2.93 2.29 20.15
N ARG A 150 -1.73 1.73 20.19
CA ARG A 150 -0.53 2.38 20.78
C ARG A 150 -0.17 3.69 20.08
N ALA A 151 -0.41 3.78 18.78
CA ALA A 151 -0.12 4.98 17.98
C ALA A 151 -1.21 6.07 18.09
N GLY A 152 -2.34 5.79 18.75
CA GLY A 152 -3.46 6.72 18.87
C GLY A 152 -4.31 6.82 17.60
N VAL A 153 -4.29 5.80 16.74
CA VAL A 153 -5.09 5.77 15.51
C VAL A 153 -6.54 5.40 15.82
N HIS A 154 -7.50 6.10 15.20
CA HIS A 154 -8.92 5.83 15.30
C HIS A 154 -9.28 4.56 14.52
N GLN A 155 -9.49 3.47 15.24
CA GLN A 155 -9.87 2.18 14.66
C GLN A 155 -11.37 2.15 14.37
N LEU A 156 -11.72 2.24 13.08
CA LEU A 156 -13.08 2.34 12.58
C LEU A 156 -13.62 1.00 12.03
N HIS A 157 -13.28 -0.14 12.62
CA HIS A 157 -13.82 -1.45 12.19
C HIS A 157 -15.34 -1.51 12.39
N ASN A 158 -16.10 -1.36 11.30
CA ASN A 158 -17.56 -1.21 11.31
C ASN A 158 -18.03 -0.11 12.26
N LYS A 159 -17.32 1.02 12.26
CA LYS A 159 -17.64 2.20 13.07
C LYS A 159 -17.52 3.47 12.26
N SER A 160 -18.14 4.52 12.75
CA SER A 160 -18.03 5.86 12.18
C SER A 160 -17.62 6.89 13.23
N ALA A 161 -16.97 7.96 12.77
CA ALA A 161 -16.58 9.10 13.57
C ALA A 161 -16.94 10.41 12.86
N PRO A 162 -17.53 11.39 13.56
CA PRO A 162 -17.85 12.67 12.96
C PRO A 162 -16.62 13.58 12.87
N ILE A 163 -16.40 14.19 11.72
CA ILE A 163 -15.47 15.29 11.51
C ILE A 163 -16.30 16.58 11.43
N LYS A 164 -15.95 17.59 12.23
CA LYS A 164 -16.72 18.83 12.36
C LYS A 164 -15.89 20.00 11.85
N ARG A 165 -16.45 20.80 10.94
CA ARG A 165 -15.77 21.98 10.37
C ARG A 165 -16.77 23.07 10.04
N GLY A 166 -16.54 24.29 10.53
CA GLY A 166 -17.37 25.47 10.19
C GLY A 166 -18.87 25.28 10.45
N GLY A 167 -19.25 24.55 11.51
CA GLY A 167 -20.64 24.24 11.85
C GLY A 167 -21.26 23.09 11.05
N ALA A 168 -20.56 22.56 10.03
CA ALA A 168 -20.96 21.37 9.29
C ALA A 168 -20.31 20.09 9.85
N VAL A 169 -20.88 18.94 9.52
CA VAL A 169 -20.38 17.61 9.91
C VAL A 169 -20.30 16.72 8.68
N VAL A 170 -19.20 15.99 8.54
CA VAL A 170 -19.03 14.86 7.63
C VAL A 170 -18.67 13.64 8.46
N TRP A 171 -19.20 12.47 8.12
CA TRP A 171 -18.89 11.22 8.80
C TRP A 171 -17.78 10.48 8.08
N MET A 172 -16.74 10.09 8.83
CA MET A 172 -15.75 9.11 8.40
C MET A 172 -16.27 7.74 8.84
N ALA A 173 -16.61 6.87 7.90
CA ALA A 173 -17.08 5.52 8.18
C ALA A 173 -16.04 4.50 7.71
N GLY A 174 -15.68 3.56 8.57
CA GLY A 174 -14.83 2.42 8.23
C GLY A 174 -15.65 1.15 8.15
N LEU A 175 -15.70 0.54 6.97
CA LEU A 175 -16.24 -0.82 6.82
C LEU A 175 -15.07 -1.79 6.96
N ASP A 176 -15.21 -2.80 7.81
CA ASP A 176 -14.20 -3.85 7.93
C ASP A 176 -14.23 -4.75 6.67
N ASP A 177 -13.28 -5.67 6.56
CA ASP A 177 -13.05 -6.42 5.33
C ASP A 177 -14.22 -7.35 4.93
N TRP A 178 -14.60 -7.26 3.65
CA TRP A 178 -15.66 -8.08 3.06
C TRP A 178 -15.20 -9.52 2.80
N LEU A 179 -13.96 -9.72 2.36
CA LEU A 179 -13.44 -11.04 1.95
C LEU A 179 -13.36 -12.02 3.12
N THR A 180 -13.17 -11.52 4.33
CA THR A 180 -13.13 -12.28 5.59
C THR A 180 -14.46 -12.29 6.33
N SER A 181 -15.54 -11.80 5.70
CA SER A 181 -16.88 -11.69 6.28
C SER A 181 -16.89 -10.91 7.60
N LYS A 182 -16.03 -9.89 7.71
CA LYS A 182 -15.96 -8.99 8.87
C LYS A 182 -16.74 -7.71 8.66
N ALA A 183 -17.03 -7.34 7.42
CA ALA A 183 -17.88 -6.21 7.06
C ALA A 183 -19.27 -6.29 7.72
N ASP A 184 -19.66 -5.24 8.43
CA ASP A 184 -20.98 -5.04 9.01
C ASP A 184 -21.48 -3.63 8.63
N LEU A 185 -22.14 -3.56 7.47
CA LEU A 185 -22.70 -2.31 6.96
C LEU A 185 -23.86 -1.78 7.83
N PRO A 186 -24.78 -2.61 8.35
CA PRO A 186 -25.81 -2.16 9.30
C PRO A 186 -25.24 -1.44 10.53
N ALA A 187 -24.07 -1.83 11.03
CA ALA A 187 -23.42 -1.15 12.15
C ALA A 187 -22.93 0.28 11.84
N LEU A 188 -22.90 0.70 10.57
CA LEU A 188 -22.45 2.01 10.12
C LEU A 188 -23.58 3.03 9.89
N LEU A 189 -24.82 2.56 9.78
CA LEU A 189 -26.01 3.36 9.45
C LEU A 189 -26.73 3.84 10.73
#